data_AF-A0A1M7YBV0-F1
#
_entry.id   AF-A0A1M7YBV0-F1
#
_cell.length_a   1.000
_cell.length_b   1.000
_cell.length_c   1.000
_cell.angle_alpha   90.00
_cell.angle_beta   90.00
_cell.angle_gamma   90.00
#
_symmetry.space_group_name_H-M   'P 1'
#
loop_
_entity.id
_entity.type
_entity.pdbx_description
1 polymer ?
#
loop_
_entity_poly.entity_id
_entity_poly.type
_entity_poly.pdbx_seq_one_letter_code
_entity_poly.pdbx_strand_id
1 'polypeptide(L)' 'MRKNSSRTEDQTFQELKPLNNNDPELEAAYLKSYPTDEIPAGAVLMGTIEALAFPVEIFKDTDGTYLSRVQER' A
#
# COMPACT_ATOMS: atom_id res chain seq x y z
N MET A 1 -14.29 -35.36 18.71
CA MET A 1 -15.24 -34.48 17.99
C MET A 1 -14.46 -33.65 16.98
N ARG A 2 -14.99 -33.54 15.75
CA ARG A 2 -14.45 -32.77 14.63
C ARG A 2 -14.40 -31.26 14.94
N LYS A 3 -13.40 -30.55 14.41
CA LYS A 3 -13.60 -29.56 13.32
C LYS A 3 -12.26 -29.13 12.73
N ASN A 4 -12.19 -29.28 11.42
CA ASN A 4 -11.07 -29.08 10.52
C ASN A 4 -10.71 -27.59 10.39
N SER A 5 -9.42 -27.35 10.12
CA SER A 5 -8.85 -26.11 9.59
C SER A 5 -9.63 -25.54 8.42
N SER A 6 -9.81 -24.20 8.41
CA SER A 6 -9.62 -23.32 7.24
C SER A 6 -10.19 -21.91 7.51
N ARG A 7 -9.32 -20.98 7.92
CA ARG A 7 -9.29 -19.60 7.42
C ARG A 7 -7.96 -18.95 7.81
N THR A 8 -6.96 -19.29 7.02
CA THR A 8 -5.83 -18.41 6.75
C THR A 8 -6.40 -17.09 6.25
N GLU A 9 -6.08 -16.02 6.95
CA GLU A 9 -5.77 -14.68 6.41
C GLU A 9 -5.53 -13.83 7.66
N ASP A 10 -4.33 -14.02 8.18
CA ASP A 10 -3.39 -12.98 8.60
C ASP A 10 -3.94 -11.54 8.44
N GLN A 11 -4.95 -11.16 9.22
CA GLN A 11 -5.26 -9.77 9.53
C GLN A 11 -4.26 -9.27 10.57
N THR A 12 -2.99 -9.61 10.37
CA THR A 12 -1.85 -9.13 11.15
C THR A 12 -1.72 -7.67 10.79
N PHE A 13 -2.52 -6.88 11.51
CA PHE A 13 -2.20 -5.53 11.88
C PHE A 13 -1.82 -4.64 10.69
N GLN A 14 -2.87 -4.07 10.07
CA GLN A 14 -2.79 -2.66 9.69
C GLN A 14 -2.69 -1.78 10.96
N GLU A 15 -1.69 -2.03 11.83
CA GLU A 15 -1.14 -0.94 12.63
C GLU A 15 -0.38 -0.05 11.64
N LEU A 16 -1.17 0.75 10.94
CA LEU A 16 -0.69 1.84 10.15
C LEU A 16 0.01 2.76 11.15
N LYS A 17 1.34 2.65 11.25
CA LYS A 17 2.14 3.69 11.89
C LYS A 17 1.74 5.02 11.25
N PRO A 18 1.70 6.12 12.02
CA PRO A 18 1.27 7.41 11.50
C PRO A 18 2.07 7.73 10.25
N LEU A 19 1.36 7.84 9.12
CA LEU A 19 1.89 8.36 7.88
C LEU A 19 2.32 9.80 8.18
N ASN A 20 3.61 10.10 8.05
CA ASN A 20 4.04 11.49 8.09
C ASN A 20 3.82 12.09 6.71
N ASN A 21 2.55 12.32 6.35
CA ASN A 21 2.18 12.99 5.13
C ASN A 21 1.11 14.04 5.38
N ASN A 22 1.37 15.24 4.88
CA ASN A 22 0.45 16.37 5.02
C ASN A 22 -0.68 16.35 3.98
N ASP A 23 -0.72 15.32 3.12
CA ASP A 23 -1.71 15.17 2.05
C ASP A 23 -2.69 14.03 2.39
N PRO A 24 -3.94 14.35 2.76
CA PRO A 24 -4.96 13.35 3.09
C PRO A 24 -5.41 12.52 1.89
N GLU A 25 -5.27 13.02 0.66
CA GLU A 25 -5.59 12.25 -0.55
C GLU A 25 -4.53 11.17 -0.78
N LEU A 26 -3.26 11.49 -0.54
CA LEU A 26 -2.16 10.55 -0.65
C LEU A 26 -2.19 9.48 0.46
N GLU A 27 -2.59 9.87 1.67
CA GLU A 27 -2.85 8.93 2.76
C GLU A 27 -3.95 7.93 2.38
N ALA A 28 -5.10 8.44 1.91
CA ALA A 28 -6.21 7.59 1.49
C ALA A 28 -5.84 6.69 0.29
N ALA A 29 -5.02 7.20 -0.63
CA ALA A 29 -4.49 6.43 -1.76
C ALA A 29 -3.61 5.27 -1.28
N TYR A 30 -2.71 5.51 -0.31
CA TYR A 30 -1.90 4.44 0.28
C TYR A 30 -2.74 3.37 0.96
N LEU A 31 -3.74 3.75 1.75
CA LEU A 31 -4.63 2.79 2.44
C LEU A 31 -5.42 1.91 1.47
N LYS A 32 -5.69 2.42 0.26
CA LYS A 32 -6.40 1.71 -0.81
C LYS A 32 -5.45 1.06 -1.81
N SER A 33 -4.15 1.25 -1.64
CA SER A 33 -3.16 0.80 -2.62
C SER A 33 -2.91 -0.69 -2.51
N TYR A 34 -2.62 -1.30 -3.66
CA TYR A 34 -2.10 -2.66 -3.72
C TYR A 34 -0.58 -2.64 -3.80
N PRO A 35 0.14 -3.38 -2.94
CA PRO A 35 1.59 -3.45 -3.02
C PRO A 35 2.00 -4.14 -4.32
N THR A 36 3.00 -3.57 -5.01
CA THR A 36 3.53 -4.12 -6.25
C THR A 36 5.03 -3.84 -6.37
N ASP A 37 5.76 -4.83 -6.90
CA ASP A 37 7.17 -4.68 -7.24
C ASP A 37 7.37 -4.08 -8.63
N GLU A 38 6.38 -4.27 -9.51
CA GLU A 38 6.38 -3.80 -10.90
C GLU A 38 5.30 -2.73 -11.10
N ILE A 39 5.71 -1.58 -11.65
CA ILE A 39 4.80 -0.48 -11.97
C ILE A 39 4.32 -0.66 -13.42
N PRO A 40 3.01 -0.83 -13.65
CA PRO A 40 2.50 -1.01 -15.01
C PRO A 40 2.77 0.24 -15.86
N ALA A 41 3.01 0.02 -17.15
CA ALA A 41 3.27 1.09 -18.10
C ALA A 41 2.07 2.06 -18.15
N GLY A 42 2.34 3.35 -17.97
CA GLY A 42 1.31 4.39 -17.94
C GLY A 42 0.76 4.70 -16.55
N ALA A 43 1.18 3.98 -15.50
CA ALA A 43 0.89 4.42 -14.14
C ALA A 43 1.63 5.72 -13.82
N VAL A 44 0.95 6.59 -13.07
CA VAL A 44 1.43 7.93 -12.70
C VAL A 44 1.81 7.94 -11.24
N LEU A 45 2.99 8.46 -10.91
CA LEU A 45 3.39 8.70 -9.52
C LEU A 45 2.50 9.79 -8.91
N MET A 46 1.73 9.43 -7.89
CA MET A 46 0.88 10.36 -7.13
C MET A 46 1.69 11.08 -6.05
N GLY A 47 2.67 10.40 -5.47
CA GLY A 47 3.54 10.96 -4.45
C GLY A 47 4.26 9.88 -3.66
N THR A 48 5.05 10.31 -2.69
CA THR A 48 5.79 9.42 -1.78
C THR A 48 5.35 9.68 -0.36
N ILE A 49 5.22 8.62 0.43
CA ILE A 49 4.87 8.68 1.84
C ILE A 49 6.03 8.09 2.65
N GLU A 50 6.29 8.64 3.84
CA GLU A 50 7.18 8.00 4.79
C GLU A 50 6.37 7.02 5.64
N ALA A 51 6.48 5.72 5.34
CA ALA A 51 5.77 4.67 6.05
C ALA A 51 6.76 3.63 6.59
N LEU A 52 6.59 3.23 7.86
CA LEU A 52 7.34 2.13 8.47
C LEU A 52 8.88 2.25 8.35
N ALA A 53 9.41 3.48 8.34
CA ALA A 53 10.83 3.83 8.21
C ALA A 53 11.44 3.73 6.80
N PHE A 54 10.62 3.54 5.76
CA PHE A 54 11.05 3.58 4.37
C PHE A 54 10.12 4.49 3.54
N PRO A 55 10.65 5.18 2.52
CA PRO A 55 9.80 5.88 1.58
C PRO A 55 9.02 4.87 0.74
N VAL A 56 7.71 5.08 0.64
CA VAL A 56 6.79 4.28 -0.18
C VAL A 56 6.21 5.18 -1.25
N GLU A 57 6.42 4.81 -2.51
CA GLU A 57 5.86 5.50 -3.65
C GLU A 57 4.44 5.00 -3.92
N ILE A 58 3.52 5.93 -4.14
CA ILE A 58 2.14 5.65 -4.49
C ILE A 58 1.93 6.02 -5.95
N PHE A 59 1.48 5.06 -6.73
CA PHE A 59 1.14 5.24 -8.14
C PHE A 59 -0.37 5.09 -8.33
N LYS A 60 -0.87 5.64 -9.42
CA LYS A 60 -2.22 5.39 -9.91
C LYS A 60 -2.13 4.84 -11.32
N ASP A 61 -2.65 3.64 -11.53
CA ASP A 61 -2.67 3.01 -12.85
C ASP A 61 -3.72 3.65 -13.77
N THR A 62 -3.77 3.19 -15.02
CA THR A 62 -4.72 3.66 -16.04
C THR A 62 -6.17 3.32 -15.73
N ASP A 63 -6.41 2.31 -14.90
CA ASP A 63 -7.72 1.87 -14.45
C ASP A 63 -8.20 2.62 -13.19
N GLY A 64 -7.33 3.46 -12.62
CA GLY A 64 -7.59 4.26 -11.43
C GLY A 64 -7.30 3.54 -10.11
N THR A 65 -6.67 2.37 -10.16
CA THR A 65 -6.20 1.60 -9.01
C THR A 65 -4.95 2.27 -8.42
N TYR A 66 -4.91 2.38 -7.09
CA TYR A 66 -3.71 2.83 -6.40
C TYR A 66 -2.76 1.66 -6.20
N LEU A 67 -1.48 1.90 -6.43
CA LEU A 67 -0.40 0.93 -6.27
C LEU A 67 0.63 1.51 -5.32
N SER A 68 1.24 0.69 -4.47
CA SER A 68 2.33 1.11 -3.59
C SER A 68 3.59 0.29 -3.83
N ARG A 69 4.73 0.96 -3.78
CA ARG A 69 6.04 0.33 -3.89
C ARG A 69 6.99 0.90 -2.84
N VAL A 70 7.61 0.02 -2.06
CA VAL A 70 8.64 0.42 -1.10
C VAL A 70 9.94 0.70 -1.86
N GLN A 71 10.57 1.85 -1.62
CA GLN A 71 11.94 2.08 -2.06
C GLN A 71 12.89 1.36 -1.10
N GLU A 72 13.36 0.18 -1.50
CA GLU A 72 14.47 -0.48 -0.83
C GLU A 72 15.76 0.36 -1.01
N ARG A 73 16.53 0.52 0.06
CA ARG A 73 17.78 1.31 0.10
C ARG A 73 18.95 0.62 -0.60
#